data_AF-A0A353VHT1-F1
#
_entry.id   AF-A0A353VHT1-F1
#
_cell.length_a   1.000
_cell.length_b   1.000
_cell.length_c   1.000
_cell.angle_alpha   90.00
_cell.angle_beta   90.00
_cell.angle_gamma   90.00
#
_symmetry.space_group_name_H-M   'P 1'
#
loop_
_entity.id
_entity.type
_entity.pdbx_description
1 polymer ?
#
loop_
_entity_poly.entity_id
_entity_poly.type
_entity_poly.pdbx_seq_one_letter_code
_entity_poly.pdbx_strand_id
1 'polypeptide(L)'
;MERSISYKILIIMVLTCQSVHAQELSFKEIDRISYELYEQKKWEELVQFGDRKDVCETDYIFLHLRLGIAHFNLRNWYRSEKYFLSVLDKNDQQKTAFVYLRDIATILNYPLAKEKYSMTLGESDYERPGSVSIYAEGGVKWSFSEVETNEPYVMAAYAHRVRAGWRVNGILSYISQDGERVKYQQYELGLISRNAVGKTGVLSIGGRYIHKNQRTTGVNYDASYQTSENIPIFPGIRIDSIVDISGKFTNEIDLSAFAVFGGFTKRIGRLSAGINGYYHFQNRVSTGTDSYSVYWNERIYFFDALLLERNGNFQNEDIISQSEKPDQFQVGVSLSYNLPIWRDRMIISLDGYSTPEAMERYTLIPSLWIKTTKNSSLFLEYFQKDTDPLLFRKGAFYLNRNIRYPVRLTAIFSYNMSKNTSLFFTYIYEEKGYFSNGPTRFFNSTIIGLNLTL
;
A
#
# COMPACT_ATOMS: atom_id res chain seq x y z
N MET A 1 23.64 90.37 -39.87
CA MET A 1 24.50 89.58 -38.96
C MET A 1 23.72 88.53 -38.16
N GLU A 2 22.39 88.66 -38.01
CA GLU A 2 21.57 87.75 -37.18
C GLU A 2 21.27 86.37 -37.79
N ARG A 3 21.39 86.17 -39.11
CA ARG A 3 21.15 84.85 -39.74
C ARG A 3 22.27 83.83 -39.55
N SER A 4 23.45 84.22 -39.06
CA SER A 4 24.59 83.30 -38.86
C SER A 4 24.61 82.62 -37.49
N ILE A 5 23.77 83.06 -36.55
CA ILE A 5 23.70 82.49 -35.20
C ILE A 5 22.80 81.24 -35.18
N SER A 6 21.73 81.23 -35.99
CA SER A 6 20.76 80.12 -36.02
C SER A 6 21.34 78.79 -36.52
N TYR A 7 22.27 78.80 -37.49
CA TYR A 7 22.85 77.55 -38.01
C TYR A 7 23.92 76.96 -37.07
N LYS A 8 24.58 77.79 -36.26
CA LYS A 8 25.58 77.33 -35.27
C LYS A 8 24.91 76.60 -34.09
N ILE A 9 23.73 77.05 -33.67
CA ILE A 9 22.92 76.36 -32.65
C ILE A 9 22.42 75.01 -33.18
N LEU A 10 22.01 74.94 -34.46
CA LEU A 10 21.59 73.69 -35.08
C LEU A 10 22.73 72.67 -35.18
N ILE A 11 23.95 73.11 -35.55
CA ILE A 11 25.12 72.23 -35.65
C ILE A 11 25.55 71.68 -34.28
N ILE A 12 25.46 72.48 -33.21
CA ILE A 12 25.78 72.02 -31.83
C ILE A 12 24.74 71.01 -31.33
N MET A 13 23.47 71.17 -31.70
CA MET A 13 22.40 70.23 -31.33
C MET A 13 22.52 68.90 -32.08
N VAL A 14 23.02 68.91 -33.32
CA VAL A 14 23.29 67.70 -34.10
C VAL A 14 24.55 66.96 -33.61
N LEU A 15 25.57 67.69 -33.12
CA LEU A 15 26.81 67.10 -32.60
C LEU A 15 26.70 66.51 -31.18
N THR A 16 25.65 66.85 -30.43
CA THR A 16 25.39 66.27 -29.09
C THR A 16 24.55 65.00 -29.13
N CYS A 17 24.12 64.55 -30.31
CA CYS A 17 23.49 63.25 -30.53
C CYS A 17 24.57 62.14 -30.62
N GLN A 18 25.47 62.08 -29.64
CA GLN A 18 26.34 60.91 -29.50
C GLN A 18 25.49 59.76 -28.99
N SER A 19 25.46 58.70 -29.78
CA SER A 19 24.74 57.46 -29.55
C SER A 19 25.05 56.91 -28.16
N VAL A 20 24.10 57.08 -27.24
CA VAL A 20 24.05 56.35 -25.97
C VAL A 20 24.00 54.87 -26.31
N HIS A 21 25.16 54.23 -26.41
CA HIS A 21 25.25 52.79 -26.52
C HIS A 21 24.80 52.26 -25.17
N ALA A 22 23.64 51.61 -25.16
CA ALA A 22 23.20 50.84 -24.00
C ALA A 22 24.35 49.87 -23.66
N GLN A 23 24.94 50.02 -22.47
CA GLN A 23 25.94 49.09 -21.99
C GLN A 23 25.27 47.71 -21.86
N GLU A 24 25.67 46.78 -22.71
CA GLU A 24 25.21 45.39 -22.62
C GLU A 24 25.73 44.79 -21.31
N LEU A 25 24.83 44.21 -20.51
CA LEU A 25 25.22 43.53 -19.28
C LEU A 25 26.05 42.30 -19.61
N SER A 26 27.16 42.10 -18.88
CA SER A 26 27.96 40.88 -19.03
C SER A 26 27.22 39.65 -18.51
N PHE A 27 27.54 38.46 -19.04
CA PHE A 27 27.00 37.18 -18.53
C PHE A 27 27.12 37.04 -17.00
N LYS A 28 28.23 37.53 -16.43
CA LYS A 28 28.49 37.49 -14.99
C LYS A 28 27.54 38.39 -14.20
N GLU A 29 27.19 39.55 -14.75
CA GLU A 29 26.22 40.46 -14.14
C GLU A 29 24.80 39.90 -14.26
N ILE A 30 24.45 39.35 -15.42
CA ILE A 30 23.15 38.69 -15.63
C ILE A 30 22.97 37.52 -14.65
N ASP A 31 23.97 36.66 -14.50
CA ASP A 31 23.93 35.57 -13.53
C ASP A 31 23.78 36.08 -12.10
N ARG A 32 24.62 37.04 -11.68
CA ARG A 32 24.58 37.62 -10.34
C ARG A 32 23.23 38.21 -10.00
N ILE A 33 22.70 39.11 -10.85
CA ILE A 33 21.44 39.81 -10.61
C ILE A 33 20.27 38.81 -10.61
N SER A 34 20.19 37.94 -11.62
CA SER A 34 19.10 36.97 -11.70
C SER A 34 19.13 35.96 -10.54
N TYR A 35 20.32 35.57 -10.09
CA TYR A 35 20.47 34.68 -8.93
C TYR A 35 20.07 35.37 -7.62
N GLU A 36 20.48 36.62 -7.42
CA GLU A 36 20.11 37.41 -6.25
C GLU A 36 18.59 37.59 -6.15
N LEU A 37 17.93 37.98 -7.25
CA LEU A 37 16.47 38.11 -7.30
C LEU A 37 15.76 36.78 -7.04
N TYR A 38 16.32 35.67 -7.55
CA TYR A 38 15.81 34.32 -7.32
C TYR A 38 15.89 33.92 -5.83
N GLU A 39 17.04 34.09 -5.19
CA GLU A 39 17.25 33.77 -3.76
C GLU A 39 16.33 34.61 -2.86
N GLN A 40 16.12 35.89 -3.21
CA GLN A 40 15.21 36.80 -2.51
C GLN A 40 13.72 36.55 -2.83
N LYS A 41 13.40 35.63 -3.75
CA LYS A 41 12.04 35.33 -4.23
C LYS A 41 11.29 36.53 -4.82
N LYS A 42 12.04 37.48 -5.40
CA LYS A 42 11.53 38.67 -6.10
C LYS A 42 11.12 38.33 -7.52
N TRP A 43 10.02 37.59 -7.65
CA TRP A 43 9.62 36.96 -8.91
C TRP A 43 9.24 37.96 -10.00
N GLU A 44 8.55 39.04 -9.62
CA GLU A 44 8.11 40.07 -10.57
C GLU A 44 9.32 40.85 -11.11
N GLU A 45 10.25 41.22 -10.22
CA GLU A 45 11.49 41.89 -10.60
C GLU A 45 12.40 40.99 -11.43
N LEU A 46 12.44 39.68 -11.13
CA LEU A 46 13.20 38.71 -11.93
C LEU A 46 12.63 38.58 -13.35
N VAL A 47 11.30 38.56 -13.51
CA VAL A 47 10.67 38.56 -14.84
C VAL A 47 10.92 39.87 -15.57
N GLN A 48 10.75 41.02 -14.91
CA GLN A 48 11.04 42.33 -15.51
C GLN A 48 12.52 42.44 -15.93
N PHE A 49 13.44 41.91 -15.13
CA PHE A 49 14.86 41.84 -15.46
C PHE A 49 15.10 40.97 -16.70
N GLY A 50 14.45 39.81 -16.79
CA GLY A 50 14.53 38.92 -17.95
C GLY A 50 13.89 39.48 -19.24
N ASP A 51 12.88 40.33 -19.12
CA ASP A 51 12.19 40.95 -20.26
C ASP A 51 12.97 42.14 -20.86
N ARG A 52 14.07 42.59 -20.24
CA ARG A 52 14.94 43.63 -20.82
C ARG A 52 15.60 43.11 -22.10
N LYS A 53 15.72 43.97 -23.13
CA LYS A 53 16.29 43.59 -24.44
C LYS A 53 17.70 42.99 -24.33
N ASP A 54 18.57 43.61 -23.53
CA ASP A 54 19.95 43.18 -23.30
C ASP A 54 20.05 41.83 -22.56
N VAL A 55 18.98 41.38 -21.90
CA VAL A 55 18.94 40.13 -21.13
C VAL A 55 18.19 39.03 -21.89
N CYS A 56 17.08 39.37 -22.56
CA CYS A 56 16.21 38.43 -23.26
C CYS A 56 16.90 37.72 -24.43
N GLU A 57 17.90 38.35 -25.04
CA GLU A 57 18.68 37.78 -26.15
C GLU A 57 19.83 36.88 -25.65
N THR A 58 20.09 36.88 -24.34
CA THR A 58 21.19 36.11 -23.75
C THR A 58 20.81 34.63 -23.65
N ASP A 59 21.53 33.77 -24.37
CA ASP A 59 21.28 32.33 -24.39
C ASP A 59 21.85 31.60 -23.16
N TYR A 60 21.43 32.01 -21.95
CA TYR A 60 21.97 31.50 -20.69
C TYR A 60 21.01 30.55 -19.96
N ILE A 61 21.43 29.29 -19.80
CA ILE A 61 20.55 28.21 -19.28
C ILE A 61 20.02 28.47 -17.87
N PHE A 62 20.84 29.01 -16.96
CA PHE A 62 20.40 29.27 -15.59
C PHE A 62 19.43 30.44 -15.49
N LEU A 63 19.58 31.46 -16.34
CA LEU A 63 18.59 32.53 -16.47
C LEU A 63 17.23 31.95 -16.92
N HIS A 64 17.22 31.10 -17.96
CA HIS A 64 15.98 30.46 -18.41
C HIS A 64 15.36 29.60 -17.30
N LEU A 65 16.17 28.85 -16.55
CA LEU A 65 15.67 28.06 -15.43
C LEU A 65 15.03 28.95 -14.36
N ARG A 66 15.69 30.05 -13.96
CA ARG A 66 15.19 31.00 -12.95
C ARG A 66 13.94 31.74 -13.43
N LEU A 67 13.89 32.16 -14.69
CA LEU A 67 12.70 32.78 -15.31
C LEU A 67 11.53 31.81 -15.41
N GLY A 68 11.80 30.55 -15.77
CA GLY A 68 10.82 29.46 -15.74
C GLY A 68 10.20 29.32 -14.35
N ILE A 69 11.03 29.30 -13.30
CA ILE A 69 10.58 29.22 -11.90
C ILE A 69 9.81 30.48 -11.49
N ALA A 70 10.27 31.67 -11.85
CA ALA A 70 9.60 32.93 -11.55
C ALA A 70 8.20 32.98 -12.16
N HIS A 71 8.08 32.68 -13.47
CA HIS A 71 6.79 32.60 -14.14
C HIS A 71 5.88 31.52 -13.56
N PHE A 72 6.43 30.39 -13.14
CA PHE A 72 5.66 29.36 -12.44
C PHE A 72 5.06 29.90 -11.14
N ASN A 73 5.85 30.57 -10.30
CA ASN A 73 5.36 31.15 -9.04
C ASN A 73 4.33 32.27 -9.27
N LEU A 74 4.46 33.02 -10.36
CA LEU A 74 3.49 34.03 -10.80
C LEU A 74 2.28 33.46 -11.55
N ARG A 75 2.13 32.13 -11.60
CA ARG A 75 1.03 31.42 -12.28
C ARG A 75 0.93 31.67 -13.78
N ASN A 76 2.02 32.09 -14.42
CA ASN A 76 2.12 32.25 -15.87
C ASN A 76 2.66 30.95 -16.50
N TRP A 77 1.81 29.92 -16.51
CA TRP A 77 2.20 28.54 -16.84
C TRP A 77 2.75 28.38 -18.26
N TYR A 78 2.18 29.09 -19.24
CA TYR A 78 2.60 29.00 -20.64
C TYR A 78 3.99 29.58 -20.88
N ARG A 79 4.29 30.75 -20.28
CA ARG A 79 5.66 31.31 -20.36
C ARG A 79 6.65 30.43 -19.61
N SER A 80 6.25 29.97 -18.43
CA SER A 80 7.04 29.05 -17.62
C SER A 80 7.43 27.77 -18.40
N GLU A 81 6.46 27.16 -19.08
CA GLU A 81 6.67 25.98 -19.94
C GLU A 81 7.71 26.25 -21.03
N LYS A 82 7.58 27.37 -21.75
CA LYS A 82 8.53 27.76 -22.80
C LYS A 82 9.97 27.87 -22.27
N TYR A 83 10.16 28.48 -21.11
CA TYR A 83 11.49 28.59 -20.51
C TYR A 83 12.05 27.23 -20.09
N PHE A 84 11.25 26.36 -19.47
CA PHE A 84 11.71 25.03 -19.10
C PHE A 84 11.99 24.12 -20.30
N LEU A 85 11.20 24.21 -21.37
CA LEU A 85 11.50 23.55 -22.63
C LEU A 85 12.85 24.01 -23.19
N SER A 86 13.10 25.33 -23.21
CA SER A 86 14.38 25.87 -23.66
C SER A 86 15.56 25.44 -22.78
N VAL A 87 15.36 25.23 -21.48
CA VAL A 87 16.37 24.63 -20.60
C VAL A 87 16.67 23.20 -21.02
N LEU A 88 15.65 22.40 -21.35
CA LEU A 88 15.80 21.01 -21.79
C LEU A 88 16.40 20.88 -23.19
N ASP A 89 16.18 21.86 -24.07
CA ASP A 89 16.83 21.89 -25.39
C ASP A 89 18.36 22.02 -25.27
N LYS A 90 18.83 22.72 -24.23
CA LYS A 90 20.28 22.91 -23.94
C LYS A 90 20.86 21.84 -23.03
N ASN A 91 20.05 21.31 -22.11
CA ASN A 91 20.42 20.28 -21.17
C ASN A 91 19.23 19.37 -20.90
N ASP A 92 19.13 18.32 -21.71
CA ASP A 92 18.06 17.32 -21.67
C ASP A 92 18.05 16.47 -20.38
N GLN A 93 19.02 16.68 -19.48
CA GLN A 93 19.11 16.01 -18.18
C GLN A 93 18.75 16.92 -17.00
N GLN A 94 18.34 18.18 -17.25
CA GLN A 94 18.05 19.12 -16.18
C GLN A 94 16.77 18.74 -15.41
N LYS A 95 16.94 18.01 -14.30
CA LYS A 95 15.85 17.44 -13.48
C LYS A 95 14.83 18.49 -13.05
N THR A 96 15.29 19.67 -12.64
CA THR A 96 14.42 20.75 -12.18
C THR A 96 13.41 21.16 -13.25
N ALA A 97 13.84 21.30 -14.51
CA ALA A 97 12.96 21.69 -15.61
C ALA A 97 11.87 20.64 -15.87
N PHE A 98 12.21 19.35 -15.87
CA PHE A 98 11.21 18.28 -15.99
C PHE A 98 10.17 18.31 -14.87
N VAL A 99 10.58 18.59 -13.62
CA VAL A 99 9.65 18.63 -12.48
C VAL A 99 8.62 19.71 -12.68
N TYR A 100 9.06 20.92 -13.05
CA TYR A 100 8.13 22.00 -13.31
C TYR A 100 7.28 21.77 -14.56
N LEU A 101 7.84 21.21 -15.65
CA LEU A 101 7.06 20.87 -16.85
C LEU A 101 5.97 19.82 -16.55
N ARG A 102 6.25 18.82 -15.72
CA ARG A 102 5.25 17.87 -15.24
C ARG A 102 4.15 18.57 -14.43
N ASP A 103 4.53 19.49 -13.55
CA ASP A 103 3.58 20.25 -12.73
C ASP A 103 2.70 21.16 -13.59
N ILE A 104 3.29 21.86 -14.58
CA ILE A 104 2.59 22.67 -15.58
C ILE A 104 1.64 21.79 -16.40
N ALA A 105 2.11 20.66 -16.93
CA ALA A 105 1.28 19.72 -17.69
C ALA A 105 0.10 19.20 -16.84
N THR A 106 0.29 19.06 -15.52
CA THR A 106 -0.77 18.70 -14.59
C THR A 106 -1.78 19.84 -14.39
N ILE A 107 -1.31 21.08 -14.24
CA ILE A 107 -2.15 22.28 -14.09
C ILE A 107 -2.97 22.55 -15.36
N LEU A 108 -2.33 22.48 -16.53
CA LEU A 108 -2.95 22.70 -17.84
C LEU A 108 -3.71 21.49 -18.36
N ASN A 109 -3.66 20.35 -17.65
CA ASN A 109 -4.33 19.11 -18.02
C ASN A 109 -3.91 18.58 -19.41
N TYR A 110 -2.60 18.54 -19.67
CA TYR A 110 -1.94 17.98 -20.86
C TYR A 110 -1.45 16.54 -20.61
N PRO A 111 -2.26 15.50 -20.91
CA PRO A 111 -1.96 14.14 -20.49
C PRO A 111 -0.68 13.56 -21.14
N LEU A 112 -0.45 13.83 -22.43
CA LEU A 112 0.70 13.29 -23.16
C LEU A 112 2.03 13.90 -22.70
N ALA A 113 2.05 15.22 -22.43
CA ALA A 113 3.22 15.90 -21.90
C ALA A 113 3.54 15.41 -20.47
N LYS A 114 2.51 15.23 -19.65
CA LYS A 114 2.66 14.67 -18.30
C LYS A 114 3.32 13.30 -18.33
N GLU A 115 2.87 12.41 -19.22
CA GLU A 115 3.43 11.07 -19.37
C GLU A 115 4.91 11.13 -19.81
N LYS A 116 5.22 11.90 -20.85
CA LYS A 116 6.59 12.13 -21.33
C LYS A 116 7.52 12.55 -20.20
N TYR A 117 7.14 13.55 -19.42
CA TYR A 117 7.97 14.05 -18.32
C TYR A 117 7.98 13.13 -17.10
N SER A 118 6.91 12.38 -16.86
CA SER A 118 6.83 11.40 -15.76
C SER A 118 7.66 10.13 -16.03
N MET A 119 7.74 9.69 -17.29
CA MET A 119 8.62 8.59 -17.71
C MET A 119 10.10 8.96 -17.51
N THR A 120 10.47 10.21 -17.80
CA THR A 120 11.85 10.68 -17.62
C THR A 120 12.23 10.80 -16.15
N LEU A 121 11.26 11.10 -15.27
CA LEU A 121 11.48 11.40 -13.86
C LEU A 121 11.31 10.21 -12.90
N GLY A 122 10.69 9.10 -13.30
CA GLY A 122 10.30 8.03 -12.39
C GLY A 122 9.11 8.48 -11.50
N GLU A 123 7.94 7.89 -11.71
CA GLU A 123 6.68 8.35 -11.06
C GLU A 123 6.69 8.35 -9.51
N SER A 124 7.64 7.67 -8.84
CA SER A 124 7.72 7.64 -7.37
C SER A 124 8.28 8.93 -6.74
N ASP A 125 8.95 9.80 -7.50
CA ASP A 125 10.03 10.61 -6.92
C ASP A 125 9.72 12.08 -6.59
N TYR A 126 8.52 12.61 -6.88
CA TYR A 126 8.27 14.05 -6.63
C TYR A 126 6.88 14.40 -6.05
N GLU A 127 6.55 13.91 -4.85
CA GLU A 127 5.99 14.82 -3.83
C GLU A 127 7.17 15.65 -3.29
N ARG A 128 6.93 16.88 -2.84
CA ARG A 128 8.02 17.76 -2.37
C ARG A 128 8.74 17.10 -1.17
N PRO A 129 10.08 17.13 -1.10
CA PRO A 129 10.79 16.79 0.15
C PRO A 129 10.16 17.54 1.32
N GLY A 130 9.99 16.85 2.46
CA GLY A 130 9.28 17.36 3.63
C GLY A 130 7.76 17.26 3.57
N SER A 131 7.16 16.75 2.49
CA SER A 131 5.71 16.47 2.47
C SER A 131 5.36 15.35 3.46
N VAL A 132 4.25 15.57 4.17
CA VAL A 132 3.70 14.63 5.14
C VAL A 132 2.27 14.33 4.73
N SER A 133 1.96 13.05 4.54
CA SER A 133 0.58 12.59 4.38
C SER A 133 0.15 11.87 5.64
N ILE A 134 -1.03 12.20 6.14
CA ILE A 134 -1.69 11.53 7.24
C ILE A 134 -2.92 10.85 6.69
N TYR A 135 -3.00 9.56 6.93
CA TYR A 135 -4.11 8.71 6.53
C TYR A 135 -4.81 8.22 7.78
N ALA A 136 -6.14 8.29 7.80
CA ALA A 136 -6.96 7.70 8.85
C ALA A 136 -8.11 6.92 8.24
N GLU A 137 -8.35 5.71 8.72
CA GLU A 137 -9.52 4.93 8.32
C GLU A 137 -10.19 4.32 9.54
N GLY A 138 -11.50 4.14 9.43
CA GLY A 138 -12.31 3.49 10.43
C GLY A 138 -13.46 2.72 9.77
N GLY A 139 -13.85 1.61 10.37
CA GLY A 139 -14.92 0.81 9.82
C GLY A 139 -15.36 -0.29 10.75
N VAL A 140 -16.35 -1.05 10.28
CA VAL A 140 -16.87 -2.21 10.98
C VAL A 140 -16.95 -3.34 9.97
N LYS A 141 -16.39 -4.49 10.33
CA LYS A 141 -16.61 -5.74 9.61
C LYS A 141 -17.88 -6.38 10.13
N TRP A 142 -18.92 -6.47 9.31
CA TRP A 142 -20.19 -7.03 9.72
C TRP A 142 -20.17 -8.54 9.54
N SER A 143 -20.45 -9.25 10.64
CA SER A 143 -20.61 -10.69 10.63
C SER A 143 -22.09 -11.03 10.49
N PHE A 144 -22.40 -11.96 9.58
CA PHE A 144 -23.74 -12.57 9.48
C PHE A 144 -23.80 -13.91 10.21
N SER A 145 -22.74 -14.29 10.91
CA SER A 145 -22.69 -15.51 11.71
C SER A 145 -23.24 -15.24 13.10
N GLU A 146 -24.05 -16.15 13.62
CA GLU A 146 -24.51 -16.14 15.02
C GLU A 146 -23.36 -16.27 16.03
N VAL A 147 -22.20 -16.75 15.59
CA VAL A 147 -21.05 -17.04 16.45
C VAL A 147 -20.06 -15.87 16.54
N GLU A 148 -20.01 -15.04 15.51
CA GLU A 148 -19.05 -13.95 15.40
C GLU A 148 -19.76 -12.62 15.42
N THR A 149 -19.28 -11.70 16.27
CA THR A 149 -19.78 -10.33 16.31
C THR A 149 -19.05 -9.46 15.30
N ASN A 150 -19.56 -8.25 15.12
CA ASN A 150 -18.92 -7.23 14.32
C ASN A 150 -17.49 -6.93 14.81
N GLU A 151 -16.58 -6.66 13.88
CA GLU A 151 -15.19 -6.32 14.19
C GLU A 151 -14.94 -4.84 13.90
N PRO A 152 -15.05 -3.93 14.89
CA PRO A 152 -14.64 -2.54 14.70
C PRO A 152 -13.13 -2.46 14.46
N TYR A 153 -12.76 -1.58 13.53
CA TYR A 153 -11.40 -1.39 13.07
C TYR A 153 -11.09 0.09 12.91
N VAL A 154 -9.89 0.48 13.33
CA VAL A 154 -9.33 1.81 13.09
C VAL A 154 -7.86 1.70 12.71
N MET A 155 -7.42 2.59 11.83
CA MET A 155 -6.02 2.70 11.47
C MET A 155 -5.64 4.15 11.21
N ALA A 156 -4.45 4.51 11.67
CA ALA A 156 -3.77 5.72 11.29
C ALA A 156 -2.45 5.33 10.60
N ALA A 157 -2.15 5.98 9.49
CA ALA A 157 -0.85 5.85 8.84
C ALA A 157 -0.30 7.23 8.55
N TYR A 158 1.02 7.35 8.57
CA TYR A 158 1.70 8.55 8.09
C TYR A 158 2.71 8.16 7.02
N ALA A 159 2.94 9.07 6.09
CA ALA A 159 3.99 8.97 5.12
C ALA A 159 4.79 10.25 5.13
N HIS A 160 6.08 10.15 5.43
CA HIS A 160 7.00 11.28 5.40
C HIS A 160 8.04 11.07 4.31
N ARG A 161 8.10 12.01 3.38
CA ARG A 161 9.16 12.05 2.36
C ARG A 161 10.35 12.86 2.86
N VAL A 162 11.29 12.16 3.49
CA VAL A 162 12.49 12.78 4.08
C VAL A 162 13.33 13.51 3.02
N ARG A 163 13.49 12.92 1.83
CA ARG A 163 14.15 13.53 0.67
C ARG A 163 13.67 12.91 -0.63
N ALA A 164 14.11 13.44 -1.78
CA ALA A 164 13.83 12.84 -3.08
C ALA A 164 14.23 11.35 -3.08
N GLY A 165 13.32 10.48 -3.49
CA GLY A 165 13.50 9.03 -3.50
C GLY A 165 13.48 8.33 -2.14
N TRP A 166 13.43 9.04 -1.00
CA TRP A 166 13.35 8.39 0.32
C TRP A 166 12.05 8.74 1.05
N ARG A 167 11.22 7.72 1.27
CA ARG A 167 9.94 7.81 1.95
C ARG A 167 9.88 6.83 3.11
N VAL A 168 9.48 7.32 4.28
CA VAL A 168 9.21 6.49 5.46
C VAL A 168 7.71 6.49 5.68
N ASN A 169 7.15 5.30 5.90
CA ASN A 169 5.73 5.13 6.18
C ASN A 169 5.60 4.47 7.55
N GLY A 170 4.84 5.08 8.44
CA GLY A 170 4.43 4.46 9.69
C GLY A 170 2.96 4.10 9.65
N ILE A 171 2.59 3.05 10.36
CA ILE A 171 1.21 2.58 10.46
C ILE A 171 0.93 2.12 11.88
N LEU A 172 -0.23 2.49 12.39
CA LEU A 172 -0.79 2.06 13.65
C LEU A 172 -2.22 1.60 13.37
N SER A 173 -2.56 0.38 13.75
CA SER A 173 -3.93 -0.11 13.61
C SER A 173 -4.40 -0.87 14.83
N TYR A 174 -5.72 -0.88 15.01
CA TYR A 174 -6.42 -1.60 16.05
C TYR A 174 -7.65 -2.26 15.45
N ILE A 175 -7.83 -3.53 15.76
CA ILE A 175 -9.06 -4.27 15.47
C ILE A 175 -9.45 -5.04 16.73
N SER A 176 -10.76 -5.15 16.95
CA SER A 176 -11.27 -5.95 18.06
C SER A 176 -12.55 -6.67 17.65
N GLN A 177 -12.88 -7.72 18.38
CA GLN A 177 -14.15 -8.43 18.31
C GLN A 177 -14.56 -8.76 19.74
N ASP A 178 -15.83 -8.55 20.07
CA ASP A 178 -16.39 -8.85 21.39
C ASP A 178 -17.57 -9.82 21.27
N GLY A 179 -17.27 -11.04 20.82
CA GLY A 179 -18.25 -12.10 20.67
C GLY A 179 -18.30 -13.04 21.88
N GLU A 180 -19.45 -13.70 22.06
CA GLU A 180 -19.65 -14.65 23.16
C GLU A 180 -18.65 -15.81 23.12
N ARG A 181 -18.39 -16.35 21.92
CA ARG A 181 -17.44 -17.46 21.74
C ARG A 181 -16.02 -17.01 21.50
N VAL A 182 -15.81 -15.88 20.83
CA VAL A 182 -14.49 -15.36 20.49
C VAL A 182 -14.43 -13.88 20.77
N LYS A 183 -13.54 -13.50 21.68
CA LYS A 183 -13.19 -12.11 21.98
C LYS A 183 -11.72 -11.91 21.65
N TYR A 184 -11.38 -10.86 20.92
CA TYR A 184 -9.97 -10.54 20.70
C TYR A 184 -9.74 -9.05 20.53
N GLN A 185 -8.49 -8.66 20.77
CA GLN A 185 -7.95 -7.34 20.51
C GLN A 185 -6.61 -7.51 19.82
N GLN A 186 -6.37 -6.75 18.76
CA GLN A 186 -5.11 -6.77 18.05
C GLN A 186 -4.64 -5.34 17.78
N TYR A 187 -3.37 -5.11 18.10
CA TYR A 187 -2.63 -3.90 17.84
C TYR A 187 -1.53 -4.19 16.83
N GLU A 188 -1.32 -3.29 15.88
CA GLU A 188 -0.21 -3.39 14.94
C GLU A 188 0.49 -2.04 14.80
N LEU A 189 1.82 -2.10 14.84
CA LEU A 189 2.72 -0.98 14.58
C LEU A 189 3.64 -1.39 13.44
N GLY A 190 3.75 -0.57 12.40
CA GLY A 190 4.66 -0.84 11.29
C GLY A 190 5.45 0.37 10.87
N LEU A 191 6.67 0.11 10.40
CA LEU A 191 7.56 1.12 9.83
C LEU A 191 8.18 0.57 8.54
N ILE A 192 7.97 1.26 7.42
CA ILE A 192 8.47 0.84 6.12
C ILE A 192 9.13 2.00 5.40
N SER A 193 10.42 1.85 5.14
CA SER A 193 11.23 2.72 4.30
C SER A 193 11.14 2.27 2.85
N ARG A 194 10.99 3.23 1.93
CA ARG A 194 11.07 3.04 0.48
C ARG A 194 12.12 3.99 -0.07
N ASN A 195 13.06 3.44 -0.81
CA ASN A 195 14.24 4.11 -1.34
C ASN A 195 14.28 3.89 -2.85
N ALA A 196 14.30 4.97 -3.62
CA ALA A 196 14.54 4.90 -5.05
C ALA A 196 15.98 4.39 -5.30
N VAL A 197 16.11 3.44 -6.21
CA VAL A 197 17.37 2.84 -6.65
C VAL A 197 17.47 3.04 -8.16
N GLY A 198 18.20 4.08 -8.57
CA GLY A 198 18.21 4.56 -9.95
C GLY A 198 16.86 5.17 -10.36
N LYS A 199 16.59 5.24 -11.67
CA LYS A 199 15.40 5.94 -12.22
C LYS A 199 14.09 5.16 -12.06
N THR A 200 14.17 3.84 -11.93
CA THR A 200 13.00 2.96 -12.02
C THR A 200 12.96 1.85 -10.99
N GLY A 201 13.97 1.79 -10.11
CA GLY A 201 14.03 0.81 -9.02
C GLY A 201 13.51 1.40 -7.72
N VAL A 202 12.86 0.58 -6.90
CA VAL A 202 12.44 0.93 -5.54
C VAL A 202 12.82 -0.21 -4.61
N LEU A 203 13.71 0.05 -3.68
CA LEU A 203 14.03 -0.82 -2.55
C LEU A 203 13.12 -0.47 -1.38
N SER A 204 12.44 -1.47 -0.84
CA SER A 204 11.56 -1.33 0.31
C SER A 204 12.09 -2.21 1.44
N ILE A 205 12.29 -1.63 2.62
CA ILE A 205 12.73 -2.34 3.83
C ILE A 205 11.87 -1.85 4.99
N GLY A 206 11.43 -2.77 5.83
CA GLY A 206 10.64 -2.40 7.00
C GLY A 206 10.42 -3.53 7.97
N GLY A 207 9.68 -3.21 9.01
CA GLY A 207 9.25 -4.17 10.01
C GLY A 207 7.89 -3.81 10.58
N ARG A 208 7.28 -4.79 11.23
CA ARG A 208 5.99 -4.67 11.91
C ARG A 208 6.02 -5.44 13.20
N TYR A 209 5.42 -4.86 14.23
CA TYR A 209 5.11 -5.51 15.48
C TYR A 209 3.60 -5.68 15.59
N ILE A 210 3.16 -6.87 15.95
CA ILE A 210 1.75 -7.22 16.07
C ILE A 210 1.56 -7.88 17.43
N HIS A 211 0.62 -7.36 18.20
CA HIS A 211 0.22 -7.93 19.48
C HIS A 211 -1.26 -8.27 19.43
N LYS A 212 -1.62 -9.51 19.77
CA LYS A 212 -2.99 -10.00 19.75
C LYS A 212 -3.26 -10.79 21.02
N ASN A 213 -4.28 -10.35 21.76
CA ASN A 213 -4.88 -11.12 22.84
C ASN A 213 -6.23 -11.66 22.34
N GLN A 214 -6.41 -12.98 22.41
CA GLN A 214 -7.65 -13.64 22.02
C GLN A 214 -8.10 -14.59 23.11
N ARG A 215 -9.38 -14.54 23.45
CA ARG A 215 -10.05 -15.49 24.30
C ARG A 215 -11.15 -16.19 23.52
N THR A 216 -11.08 -17.51 23.50
CA THR A 216 -12.11 -18.40 22.99
C THR A 216 -12.83 -19.04 24.18
N THR A 217 -14.13 -18.84 24.31
CA THR A 217 -14.90 -19.34 25.46
C THR A 217 -15.90 -20.40 25.01
N GLY A 218 -15.82 -21.57 25.64
CA GLY A 218 -16.89 -22.56 25.62
C GLY A 218 -17.30 -23.07 24.24
N VAL A 219 -16.33 -23.36 23.37
CA VAL A 219 -16.62 -24.02 22.09
C VAL A 219 -16.94 -25.48 22.39
N ASN A 220 -18.22 -25.82 22.28
CA ASN A 220 -18.64 -27.22 22.37
C ASN A 220 -18.28 -27.94 21.06
N TYR A 221 -17.82 -29.18 21.18
CA TYR A 221 -17.58 -30.07 20.05
C TYR A 221 -18.15 -31.45 20.36
N ASP A 222 -18.73 -32.08 19.36
CA ASP A 222 -19.26 -33.43 19.42
C ASP A 222 -18.69 -34.23 18.22
N ALA A 223 -18.20 -35.43 18.47
CA ALA A 223 -17.71 -36.34 17.45
C ALA A 223 -18.23 -37.76 17.74
N SER A 224 -18.65 -38.49 16.72
CA SER A 224 -19.11 -39.88 16.85
C SER A 224 -18.34 -40.75 15.86
N TYR A 225 -17.70 -41.79 16.37
CA TYR A 225 -16.96 -42.77 15.58
C TYR A 225 -17.65 -44.11 15.68
N GLN A 226 -18.04 -44.68 14.54
CA GLN A 226 -18.62 -46.02 14.47
C GLN A 226 -17.68 -46.93 13.67
N THR A 227 -17.30 -48.04 14.27
CA THR A 227 -16.51 -49.10 13.63
C THR A 227 -17.27 -50.42 13.69
N SER A 228 -17.07 -51.25 12.67
CA SER A 228 -17.61 -52.62 12.61
C SER A 228 -16.51 -53.51 12.05
N GLU A 229 -15.95 -54.38 12.88
CA GLU A 229 -14.83 -55.25 12.50
C GLU A 229 -15.19 -56.72 12.69
N ASN A 230 -14.90 -57.54 11.68
CA ASN A 230 -15.01 -58.99 11.78
C ASN A 230 -13.71 -59.55 12.34
N ILE A 231 -13.77 -60.42 13.35
CA ILE A 231 -12.56 -61.04 13.92
C ILE A 231 -12.09 -62.17 13.00
N PRO A 232 -10.93 -62.05 12.34
CA PRO A 232 -10.53 -63.00 11.30
C PRO A 232 -10.37 -64.44 11.79
N ILE A 233 -10.00 -64.60 13.07
CA ILE A 233 -9.72 -65.89 13.70
C ILE A 233 -11.01 -66.63 14.05
N PHE A 234 -12.15 -65.93 14.15
CA PHE A 234 -13.44 -66.50 14.54
C PHE A 234 -14.53 -66.09 13.55
N PRO A 235 -14.75 -66.88 12.47
CA PRO A 235 -15.80 -66.58 11.51
C PRO A 235 -17.15 -66.48 12.21
N GLY A 236 -17.90 -65.43 11.87
CA GLY A 236 -19.19 -65.11 12.48
C GLY A 236 -19.10 -64.16 13.68
N ILE A 237 -17.91 -63.87 14.25
CA ILE A 237 -17.78 -62.83 15.28
C ILE A 237 -17.58 -61.45 14.64
N ARG A 238 -18.44 -60.50 15.03
CA ARG A 238 -18.35 -59.08 14.65
C ARG A 238 -18.33 -58.21 15.91
N ILE A 239 -17.47 -57.21 15.94
CA ILE A 239 -17.44 -56.18 16.98
C ILE A 239 -17.91 -54.87 16.34
N ASP A 240 -19.04 -54.36 16.82
CA ASP A 240 -19.50 -53.01 16.51
C ASP A 240 -19.14 -52.10 17.68
N SER A 241 -18.40 -51.02 17.43
CA SER A 241 -18.03 -50.04 18.45
C SER A 241 -18.53 -48.67 18.06
N ILE A 242 -19.15 -47.97 18.99
CA ILE A 242 -19.54 -46.56 18.88
C ILE A 242 -18.78 -45.79 19.95
N VAL A 243 -18.11 -44.72 19.57
CA VAL A 243 -17.41 -43.82 20.49
C VAL A 243 -17.90 -42.40 20.23
N ASP A 244 -18.64 -41.85 21.18
CA ASP A 244 -19.13 -40.48 21.17
C ASP A 244 -18.26 -39.63 22.11
N ILE A 245 -17.66 -38.57 21.57
CA ILE A 245 -16.86 -37.60 22.29
C ILE A 245 -17.63 -36.30 22.30
N SER A 246 -17.94 -35.77 23.47
CA SER A 246 -18.50 -34.42 23.63
C SER A 246 -17.62 -33.62 24.58
N GLY A 247 -17.27 -32.39 24.20
CA GLY A 247 -16.37 -31.57 25.00
C GLY A 247 -16.63 -30.10 24.85
N LYS A 248 -16.01 -29.33 25.73
CA LYS A 248 -16.04 -27.88 25.79
C LYS A 248 -14.62 -27.37 25.96
N PHE A 249 -14.21 -26.57 24.98
CA PHE A 249 -12.88 -25.97 24.91
C PHE A 249 -12.94 -24.48 25.26
N THR A 250 -12.09 -24.05 26.19
CA THR A 250 -11.85 -22.64 26.51
C THR A 250 -10.35 -22.36 26.45
N ASN A 251 -9.95 -21.30 25.76
CA ASN A 251 -8.53 -21.00 25.55
C ASN A 251 -8.29 -19.50 25.44
N GLU A 252 -7.27 -19.03 26.11
CA GLU A 252 -6.71 -17.69 26.01
C GLU A 252 -5.37 -17.78 25.27
N ILE A 253 -5.21 -16.98 24.24
CA ILE A 253 -4.04 -16.90 23.38
C ILE A 253 -3.49 -15.48 23.50
N ASP A 254 -2.29 -15.37 24.03
CA ASP A 254 -1.48 -14.16 23.94
C ASP A 254 -0.42 -14.35 22.86
N LEU A 255 -0.43 -13.46 21.86
CA LEU A 255 0.39 -13.53 20.68
C LEU A 255 1.15 -12.22 20.51
N SER A 256 2.47 -12.32 20.44
CA SER A 256 3.33 -11.23 20.02
C SER A 256 4.14 -11.67 18.81
N ALA A 257 4.16 -10.86 17.77
CA ALA A 257 4.80 -11.18 16.51
C ALA A 257 5.60 -10.00 15.96
N PHE A 258 6.71 -10.32 15.30
CA PHE A 258 7.54 -9.36 14.58
C PHE A 258 7.75 -9.85 13.15
N ALA A 259 7.36 -9.04 12.18
CA ALA A 259 7.57 -9.32 10.75
C ALA A 259 8.60 -8.35 10.18
N VAL A 260 9.67 -8.86 9.59
CA VAL A 260 10.65 -8.10 8.81
C VAL A 260 10.35 -8.29 7.34
N PHE A 261 10.45 -7.21 6.57
CA PHE A 261 10.16 -7.18 5.15
C PHE A 261 11.30 -6.54 4.37
N GLY A 262 11.66 -7.17 3.25
CA GLY A 262 12.55 -6.62 2.24
C GLY A 262 11.98 -6.86 0.84
N GLY A 263 12.10 -5.91 -0.06
CA GLY A 263 11.68 -6.11 -1.44
C GLY A 263 12.24 -5.09 -2.41
N PHE A 264 12.33 -5.50 -3.67
CA PHE A 264 12.79 -4.66 -4.76
C PHE A 264 11.77 -4.70 -5.89
N THR A 265 11.41 -3.53 -6.40
CA THR A 265 10.53 -3.38 -7.57
C THR A 265 11.27 -2.61 -8.64
N LYS A 266 11.22 -3.09 -9.88
CA LYS A 266 11.81 -2.46 -11.06
C LYS A 266 10.73 -2.20 -12.09
N ARG A 267 10.66 -0.96 -12.56
CA ARG A 267 9.83 -0.58 -13.71
C ARG A 267 10.63 -0.60 -15.00
N ILE A 268 10.05 -1.21 -16.02
CA ILE A 268 10.56 -1.33 -17.39
C ILE A 268 9.43 -0.90 -18.33
N GLY A 269 9.41 0.39 -18.67
CA GLY A 269 8.31 0.99 -19.43
C GLY A 269 6.96 0.90 -18.68
N ARG A 270 6.01 0.17 -19.27
CA ARG A 270 4.66 -0.08 -18.71
C ARG A 270 4.61 -1.26 -17.74
N LEU A 271 5.63 -2.11 -17.74
CA LEU A 271 5.73 -3.25 -16.85
C LEU A 271 6.45 -2.84 -15.56
N SER A 272 5.94 -3.31 -14.42
CA SER A 272 6.64 -3.30 -13.14
C SER A 272 6.74 -4.74 -12.65
N ALA A 273 7.96 -5.17 -12.33
CA ALA A 273 8.23 -6.46 -11.74
C ALA A 273 8.86 -6.27 -10.36
N GLY A 274 8.53 -7.12 -9.41
CA GLY A 274 9.09 -7.05 -8.07
C GLY A 274 9.26 -8.41 -7.44
N ILE A 275 10.22 -8.46 -6.52
CA ILE A 275 10.48 -9.57 -5.63
C ILE A 275 10.49 -9.05 -4.21
N ASN A 276 9.92 -9.80 -3.28
CA ASN A 276 9.91 -9.48 -1.87
C ASN A 276 10.05 -10.73 -1.02
N GLY A 277 10.51 -10.52 0.21
CA GLY A 277 10.62 -11.54 1.24
C GLY A 277 10.10 -11.00 2.55
N TYR A 278 9.46 -11.88 3.31
CA TYR A 278 9.00 -11.63 4.66
C TYR A 278 9.56 -12.71 5.56
N TYR A 279 10.07 -12.29 6.71
CA TYR A 279 10.44 -13.19 7.78
C TYR A 279 9.64 -12.80 9.00
N HIS A 280 8.98 -13.77 9.64
CA HIS A 280 8.09 -13.55 10.75
C HIS A 280 8.49 -14.41 11.95
N PHE A 281 8.71 -13.75 13.07
CA PHE A 281 8.95 -14.37 14.37
C PHE A 281 7.71 -14.17 15.22
N GLN A 282 7.27 -15.21 15.92
CA GLN A 282 6.15 -15.11 16.82
C GLN A 282 6.47 -15.79 18.15
N ASN A 283 5.93 -15.22 19.22
CA ASN A 283 5.82 -15.81 20.53
C ASN A 283 4.33 -15.97 20.83
N ARG A 284 3.88 -17.21 21.00
CA ARG A 284 2.50 -17.56 21.27
C ARG A 284 2.44 -18.30 22.59
N VAL A 285 1.68 -17.76 23.53
CA VAL A 285 1.34 -18.43 24.77
C VAL A 285 -0.15 -18.74 24.72
N SER A 286 -0.49 -20.01 24.87
CA SER A 286 -1.86 -20.50 24.90
C SER A 286 -2.11 -21.13 26.26
N THR A 287 -3.12 -20.64 26.97
CA THR A 287 -3.56 -21.17 28.26
C THR A 287 -5.04 -21.45 28.20
N GLY A 288 -5.45 -22.68 28.48
CA GLY A 288 -6.83 -23.08 28.33
C GLY A 288 -7.19 -24.28 29.19
N THR A 289 -8.47 -24.61 29.13
CA THR A 289 -9.07 -25.80 29.71
C THR A 289 -9.84 -26.50 28.59
N ASP A 290 -9.55 -27.78 28.40
CA ASP A 290 -10.33 -28.66 27.54
C ASP A 290 -11.01 -29.70 28.42
N SER A 291 -12.32 -29.60 28.50
CA SER A 291 -13.14 -30.54 29.25
C SER A 291 -13.86 -31.44 28.27
N TYR A 292 -13.69 -32.75 28.35
CA TYR A 292 -14.36 -33.68 27.43
C TYR A 292 -14.90 -34.90 28.16
N SER A 293 -15.94 -35.46 27.57
CA SER A 293 -16.55 -36.71 27.96
C SER A 293 -16.55 -37.67 26.78
N VAL A 294 -16.08 -38.89 27.00
CA VAL A 294 -16.07 -39.97 26.03
C VAL A 294 -17.05 -41.03 26.50
N TYR A 295 -18.15 -41.17 25.77
CA TYR A 295 -19.03 -42.30 25.87
C TYR A 295 -18.62 -43.34 24.82
N TRP A 296 -18.54 -44.61 25.22
CA TRP A 296 -18.30 -45.69 24.27
C TRP A 296 -19.26 -46.84 24.52
N ASN A 297 -19.63 -47.51 23.45
CA ASN A 297 -20.49 -48.69 23.45
C ASN A 297 -19.94 -49.72 22.45
N GLU A 298 -19.54 -50.88 22.96
CA GLU A 298 -19.05 -52.01 22.17
C GLU A 298 -20.06 -53.15 22.23
N ARG A 299 -20.43 -53.67 21.07
CA ARG A 299 -21.36 -54.77 20.89
C ARG A 299 -20.67 -55.90 20.13
N ILE A 300 -20.58 -57.06 20.74
CA ILE A 300 -20.01 -58.26 20.14
C ILE A 300 -21.15 -59.15 19.68
N TYR A 301 -21.15 -59.50 18.40
CA TYR A 301 -22.13 -60.39 17.78
C TYR A 301 -21.47 -61.72 17.40
N PHE A 302 -22.24 -62.79 17.41
CA PHE A 302 -21.89 -64.07 16.82
C PHE A 302 -23.03 -64.53 15.90
N PHE A 303 -22.77 -64.63 14.61
CA PHE A 303 -23.79 -64.87 13.58
C PHE A 303 -25.01 -63.95 13.75
N ASP A 304 -24.75 -62.65 13.88
CA ASP A 304 -25.73 -61.58 14.10
C ASP A 304 -26.53 -61.65 15.43
N ALA A 305 -26.26 -62.63 16.30
CA ALA A 305 -26.79 -62.64 17.66
C ALA A 305 -25.88 -61.81 18.59
N LEU A 306 -26.44 -60.81 19.29
CA LEU A 306 -25.71 -60.03 20.28
C LEU A 306 -25.28 -60.92 21.45
N LEU A 307 -23.98 -61.09 21.62
CA LEU A 307 -23.39 -61.85 22.73
C LEU A 307 -23.10 -60.98 23.95
N LEU A 308 -22.54 -59.80 23.71
CA LEU A 308 -22.06 -58.91 24.76
C LEU A 308 -22.27 -57.46 24.35
N GLU A 309 -22.77 -56.65 25.26
CA GLU A 309 -22.75 -55.20 25.16
C GLU A 309 -21.97 -54.64 26.35
N ARG A 310 -20.99 -53.78 26.07
CA ARG A 310 -20.15 -53.12 27.07
C ARG A 310 -20.17 -51.63 26.80
N ASN A 311 -20.54 -50.84 27.79
CA ASN A 311 -20.49 -49.39 27.70
C ASN A 311 -19.66 -48.78 28.81
N GLY A 312 -19.19 -47.57 28.57
CA GLY A 312 -18.45 -46.79 29.55
C GLY A 312 -18.53 -45.30 29.27
N ASN A 313 -18.28 -44.52 30.31
CA ASN A 313 -18.16 -43.07 30.20
C ASN A 313 -16.89 -42.64 30.93
N PHE A 314 -16.14 -41.75 30.32
CA PHE A 314 -14.93 -41.15 30.87
C PHE A 314 -15.04 -39.63 30.76
N GLN A 315 -14.77 -38.91 31.84
CA GLN A 315 -14.70 -37.45 31.85
C GLN A 315 -13.30 -37.01 32.24
N ASN A 316 -12.76 -36.02 31.52
CA ASN A 316 -11.47 -35.42 31.83
C ASN A 316 -11.51 -33.91 31.66
N GLU A 317 -10.65 -33.22 32.39
CA GLU A 317 -10.40 -31.79 32.27
C GLU A 317 -8.89 -31.57 32.20
N ASP A 318 -8.41 -31.23 31.01
CA ASP A 318 -6.99 -30.98 30.76
C ASP A 318 -6.70 -29.48 30.80
N ILE A 319 -5.71 -29.09 31.60
CA ILE A 319 -5.15 -27.73 31.56
C ILE A 319 -4.12 -27.68 30.44
N ILE A 320 -4.42 -26.92 29.39
CA ILE A 320 -3.55 -26.75 28.24
C ILE A 320 -2.71 -25.50 28.47
N SER A 321 -1.41 -25.66 28.69
CA SER A 321 -0.45 -24.56 28.67
C SER A 321 0.63 -24.86 27.64
N GLN A 322 0.57 -24.16 26.51
CA GLN A 322 1.49 -24.34 25.40
C GLN A 322 2.17 -23.02 25.05
N SER A 323 3.50 -23.04 24.96
CA SER A 323 4.29 -21.93 24.45
C SER A 323 4.93 -22.35 23.12
N GLU A 324 4.55 -21.69 22.04
CA GLU A 324 5.11 -21.91 20.71
C GLU A 324 5.91 -20.67 20.28
N LYS A 325 7.08 -20.88 19.68
CA LYS A 325 7.85 -19.81 19.04
C LYS A 325 8.01 -20.07 17.55
N PRO A 326 6.92 -20.06 16.78
CA PRO A 326 6.98 -20.37 15.37
C PRO A 326 7.65 -19.22 14.62
N ASP A 327 8.53 -19.56 13.71
CA ASP A 327 9.03 -18.68 12.68
C ASP A 327 8.51 -19.11 11.31
N GLN A 328 8.48 -18.16 10.38
CA GLN A 328 8.06 -18.42 9.02
C GLN A 328 8.79 -17.49 8.07
N PHE A 329 9.28 -18.06 6.97
CA PHE A 329 9.77 -17.31 5.83
C PHE A 329 8.80 -17.40 4.66
N GLN A 330 8.64 -16.30 3.94
CA GLN A 330 7.77 -16.22 2.77
C GLN A 330 8.46 -15.40 1.69
N VAL A 331 8.36 -15.86 0.45
CA VAL A 331 8.83 -15.14 -0.73
C VAL A 331 7.62 -14.74 -1.56
N GLY A 332 7.67 -13.56 -2.16
CA GLY A 332 6.66 -13.07 -3.07
C GLY A 332 7.25 -12.49 -4.34
N VAL A 333 6.53 -12.68 -5.45
CA VAL A 333 6.78 -12.05 -6.74
C VAL A 333 5.57 -11.20 -7.11
N SER A 334 5.80 -10.06 -7.75
CA SER A 334 4.74 -9.15 -8.17
C SER A 334 4.96 -8.73 -9.61
N LEU A 335 3.93 -8.84 -10.44
CA LEU A 335 3.91 -8.29 -11.79
C LEU A 335 2.78 -7.28 -11.89
N SER A 336 3.01 -6.18 -12.59
CA SER A 336 1.98 -5.16 -12.84
C SER A 336 2.19 -4.52 -14.20
N TYR A 337 1.14 -4.35 -14.97
CA TYR A 337 1.19 -3.79 -16.30
C TYR A 337 0.19 -2.66 -16.45
N ASN A 338 0.68 -1.48 -16.87
CA ASN A 338 -0.16 -0.34 -17.20
C ASN A 338 -0.66 -0.49 -18.64
N LEU A 339 -1.96 -0.69 -18.82
CA LEU A 339 -2.56 -0.91 -20.13
C LEU A 339 -2.65 0.40 -20.92
N PRO A 340 -2.26 0.43 -22.22
CA PRO A 340 -2.42 1.59 -23.11
C PRO A 340 -3.86 2.05 -23.36
N ILE A 341 -4.84 1.54 -22.62
CA ILE A 341 -6.26 1.75 -22.85
C ILE A 341 -6.73 2.89 -21.94
N TRP A 342 -7.65 3.71 -22.46
CA TRP A 342 -8.24 4.84 -21.73
C TRP A 342 -7.21 5.86 -21.19
N ARG A 343 -6.08 6.03 -21.89
CA ARG A 343 -4.96 6.92 -21.50
C ARG A 343 -4.27 6.45 -20.22
N ASP A 344 -3.86 5.18 -20.19
CA ASP A 344 -3.07 4.57 -19.11
C ASP A 344 -3.77 4.66 -17.75
N ARG A 345 -5.10 4.49 -17.77
CA ARG A 345 -5.97 4.55 -16.59
C ARG A 345 -6.22 3.19 -15.95
N MET A 346 -5.62 2.14 -16.47
CA MET A 346 -5.91 0.77 -16.04
C MET A 346 -4.61 0.02 -15.79
N ILE A 347 -4.48 -0.54 -14.59
CA ILE A 347 -3.34 -1.35 -14.19
C ILE A 347 -3.86 -2.72 -13.80
N ILE A 348 -3.33 -3.75 -14.44
CA ILE A 348 -3.53 -5.14 -14.03
C ILE A 348 -2.31 -5.58 -13.24
N SER A 349 -2.53 -6.33 -12.17
CA SER A 349 -1.48 -6.81 -11.28
C SER A 349 -1.72 -8.26 -10.91
N LEU A 350 -0.63 -8.99 -10.70
CA LEU A 350 -0.63 -10.35 -10.19
C LEU A 350 0.48 -10.45 -9.15
N ASP A 351 0.09 -10.64 -7.89
CA ASP A 351 1.02 -10.93 -6.81
C ASP A 351 0.98 -12.44 -6.51
N GLY A 352 2.14 -13.08 -6.37
CA GLY A 352 2.29 -14.50 -6.09
C GLY A 352 3.13 -14.70 -4.84
N TYR A 353 2.74 -15.62 -3.98
CA TYR A 353 3.42 -15.89 -2.72
C TYR A 353 3.56 -17.38 -2.43
N SER A 354 4.65 -17.74 -1.77
CA SER A 354 4.90 -19.10 -1.29
C SER A 354 5.76 -19.09 -0.04
N THR A 355 5.62 -20.12 0.78
CA THR A 355 6.64 -20.48 1.78
C THR A 355 7.65 -21.45 1.15
N PRO A 356 8.92 -21.48 1.62
CA PRO A 356 9.89 -22.48 1.17
C PRO A 356 9.43 -23.91 1.43
N GLU A 357 8.74 -24.15 2.55
CA GLU A 357 8.30 -25.48 2.97
C GLU A 357 7.11 -26.00 2.12
N ALA A 358 6.41 -25.10 1.42
CA ALA A 358 5.24 -25.42 0.62
C ALA A 358 5.33 -24.79 -0.78
N MET A 359 6.45 -24.94 -1.49
CA MET A 359 6.60 -24.41 -2.86
C MET A 359 5.54 -24.92 -3.84
N GLU A 360 4.96 -26.09 -3.59
CA GLU A 360 3.84 -26.63 -4.36
C GLU A 360 2.52 -25.87 -4.13
N ARG A 361 2.41 -25.14 -3.02
CA ARG A 361 1.24 -24.35 -2.62
C ARG A 361 1.57 -22.86 -2.72
N TYR A 362 1.27 -22.29 -3.88
CA TYR A 362 1.40 -20.85 -4.10
C TYR A 362 0.03 -20.16 -4.04
N THR A 363 0.02 -18.95 -3.52
CA THR A 363 -1.16 -18.07 -3.51
C THR A 363 -1.01 -17.02 -4.60
N LEU A 364 -1.97 -16.96 -5.53
CA LEU A 364 -2.05 -15.91 -6.56
C LEU A 364 -3.14 -14.89 -6.20
N ILE A 365 -2.81 -13.63 -6.37
CA ILE A 365 -3.66 -12.50 -6.00
C ILE A 365 -3.74 -11.56 -7.20
N PRO A 366 -4.65 -11.82 -8.16
CA PRO A 366 -4.90 -10.90 -9.24
C PRO A 366 -5.62 -9.65 -8.70
N SER A 367 -5.20 -8.49 -9.20
CA SER A 367 -5.86 -7.23 -8.89
C SER A 367 -5.93 -6.31 -10.11
N LEU A 368 -6.90 -5.41 -10.06
CA LEU A 368 -7.23 -4.47 -11.11
C LEU A 368 -7.44 -3.09 -10.50
N TRP A 369 -6.68 -2.12 -10.97
CA TRP A 369 -6.87 -0.72 -10.61
C TRP A 369 -7.32 0.07 -11.85
N ILE A 370 -8.40 0.83 -11.72
CA ILE A 370 -8.99 1.61 -12.80
C ILE A 370 -9.23 3.03 -12.30
N LYS A 371 -8.74 4.02 -13.04
CA LYS A 371 -9.10 5.41 -12.86
C LYS A 371 -10.39 5.73 -13.63
N THR A 372 -11.53 5.68 -12.94
CA THR A 372 -12.86 5.86 -13.56
C THR A 372 -13.09 7.31 -14.01
N THR A 373 -12.62 8.31 -13.27
CA THR A 373 -12.67 9.73 -13.66
C THR A 373 -11.35 10.44 -13.35
N LYS A 374 -11.28 11.77 -13.51
CA LYS A 374 -10.10 12.54 -13.07
C LYS A 374 -9.86 12.43 -11.55
N ASN A 375 -10.94 12.30 -10.78
CA ASN A 375 -10.92 12.35 -9.32
C ASN A 375 -11.31 11.03 -8.66
N SER A 376 -11.72 10.01 -9.41
CA SER A 376 -12.11 8.72 -8.84
C SER A 376 -11.33 7.56 -9.40
N SER A 377 -11.13 6.54 -8.56
CA SER A 377 -10.56 5.25 -8.94
C SER A 377 -11.31 4.10 -8.27
N LEU A 378 -11.22 2.93 -8.89
CA LEU A 378 -11.72 1.66 -8.39
C LEU A 378 -10.55 0.68 -8.36
N PHE A 379 -10.35 0.02 -7.24
CA PHE A 379 -9.44 -1.10 -7.08
C PHE A 379 -10.26 -2.36 -6.78
N LEU A 380 -9.97 -3.44 -7.48
CA LEU A 380 -10.56 -4.75 -7.27
C LEU A 380 -9.44 -5.76 -7.02
N GLU A 381 -9.63 -6.66 -6.08
CA GLU A 381 -8.69 -7.72 -5.73
C GLU A 381 -9.46 -9.00 -5.44
N TYR A 382 -8.97 -10.11 -5.98
CA TYR A 382 -9.41 -11.45 -5.63
C TYR A 382 -8.29 -12.14 -4.85
N PHE A 383 -8.65 -12.73 -3.72
CA PHE A 383 -7.75 -13.41 -2.84
C PHE A 383 -8.30 -14.78 -2.50
N GLN A 384 -7.47 -15.81 -2.65
CA GLN A 384 -7.78 -17.17 -2.26
C GLN A 384 -6.53 -17.76 -1.63
N LYS A 385 -6.68 -18.37 -0.47
CA LYS A 385 -5.62 -19.15 0.16
C LYS A 385 -6.20 -20.32 0.94
N ASP A 386 -5.40 -21.37 1.09
CA ASP A 386 -5.72 -22.44 2.02
C ASP A 386 -5.37 -22.02 3.47
N THR A 387 -5.11 -22.97 4.35
CA THR A 387 -4.68 -22.71 5.74
C THR A 387 -3.25 -22.18 5.84
N ASP A 388 -2.50 -22.12 4.73
CA ASP A 388 -1.11 -21.67 4.76
C ASP A 388 -1.04 -20.22 5.31
N PRO A 389 -0.14 -19.97 6.26
CA PRO A 389 0.01 -18.65 6.82
C PRO A 389 0.61 -17.71 5.77
N LEU A 390 0.03 -16.52 5.62
CA LEU A 390 0.42 -15.57 4.61
C LEU A 390 0.58 -14.18 5.21
N LEU A 391 1.76 -13.59 5.03
CA LEU A 391 2.08 -12.21 5.37
C LEU A 391 1.88 -11.37 4.11
N PHE A 392 0.67 -10.84 3.95
CA PHE A 392 0.29 -10.06 2.77
C PHE A 392 0.06 -8.59 3.10
N ARG A 393 0.48 -7.72 2.17
CA ARG A 393 0.65 -6.27 2.42
C ARG A 393 -0.45 -5.37 1.87
N LYS A 394 -1.21 -5.75 0.82
CA LYS A 394 -2.20 -4.84 0.19
C LYS A 394 -3.61 -5.11 0.75
N GLY A 395 -4.31 -4.06 1.20
CA GLY A 395 -5.76 -4.12 1.49
C GLY A 395 -6.19 -4.61 2.90
N ALA A 396 -5.63 -4.04 3.97
CA ALA A 396 -6.14 -4.12 5.36
C ALA A 396 -5.82 -5.38 6.20
N PHE A 397 -4.57 -5.88 6.06
CA PHE A 397 -3.84 -6.79 6.98
C PHE A 397 -4.32 -8.24 7.13
N TYR A 398 -3.35 -9.17 7.06
CA TYR A 398 -3.45 -10.48 7.70
C TYR A 398 -2.10 -10.90 8.29
N LEU A 399 -2.05 -10.95 9.62
CA LEU A 399 -1.35 -12.03 10.31
C LEU A 399 -2.40 -13.11 10.50
N ASN A 400 -2.63 -13.89 9.44
CA ASN A 400 -3.66 -14.92 9.48
C ASN A 400 -3.05 -16.30 9.40
N ARG A 401 -2.67 -16.78 10.58
CA ARG A 401 -2.20 -18.15 10.78
C ARG A 401 -3.44 -19.06 10.80
N ASN A 402 -3.50 -19.98 9.85
CA ASN A 402 -4.44 -21.10 9.79
C ASN A 402 -5.91 -20.81 9.43
N ILE A 403 -6.34 -19.56 9.17
CA ILE A 403 -7.66 -19.35 8.53
C ILE A 403 -7.51 -19.54 7.03
N ARG A 404 -8.33 -20.43 6.48
CA ARG A 404 -8.55 -20.65 5.05
C ARG A 404 -9.46 -19.55 4.50
N TYR A 405 -9.09 -19.00 3.35
CA TYR A 405 -9.94 -18.11 2.56
C TYR A 405 -10.24 -18.76 1.22
N PRO A 406 -11.35 -19.52 1.10
CA PRO A 406 -11.77 -20.04 -0.18
C PRO A 406 -11.96 -18.91 -1.19
N VAL A 407 -12.55 -17.80 -0.75
CA VAL A 407 -12.76 -16.59 -1.54
C VAL A 407 -12.69 -15.36 -0.64
N ARG A 408 -12.01 -14.32 -1.12
CA ARG A 408 -12.12 -12.95 -0.65
C ARG A 408 -12.10 -12.00 -1.83
N LEU A 409 -13.07 -11.10 -1.86
CA LEU A 409 -13.21 -10.05 -2.85
C LEU A 409 -13.10 -8.71 -2.16
N THR A 410 -12.14 -7.90 -2.57
CA THR A 410 -11.97 -6.54 -2.07
C THR A 410 -12.27 -5.55 -3.19
N ALA A 411 -13.13 -4.58 -2.93
CA ALA A 411 -13.42 -3.47 -3.82
C ALA A 411 -13.18 -2.15 -3.08
N ILE A 412 -12.26 -1.32 -3.56
CA ILE A 412 -11.96 -0.02 -2.98
C ILE A 412 -12.31 1.06 -4.01
N PHE A 413 -13.32 1.86 -3.70
CA PHE A 413 -13.59 3.09 -4.41
C PHE A 413 -12.88 4.25 -3.72
N SER A 414 -12.22 5.10 -4.49
CA SER A 414 -11.55 6.29 -3.98
C SER A 414 -12.05 7.52 -4.72
N TYR A 415 -12.29 8.60 -4.00
CA TYR A 415 -12.72 9.89 -4.55
C TYR A 415 -11.90 11.04 -3.96
N ASN A 416 -11.18 11.76 -4.82
CA ASN A 416 -10.41 12.94 -4.45
C ASN A 416 -11.35 14.14 -4.35
N MET A 417 -11.73 14.49 -3.13
CA MET A 417 -12.56 15.67 -2.83
C MET A 417 -11.79 16.97 -3.10
N SER A 418 -10.48 16.96 -2.88
CA SER A 418 -9.58 18.09 -3.15
C SER A 418 -8.20 17.58 -3.60
N LYS A 419 -7.23 18.48 -3.79
CA LYS A 419 -5.83 18.10 -4.03
C LYS A 419 -5.19 17.38 -2.83
N ASN A 420 -5.71 17.64 -1.64
CA ASN A 420 -5.12 17.24 -0.37
C ASN A 420 -6.04 16.31 0.43
N THR A 421 -7.20 15.96 -0.12
CA THR A 421 -8.23 15.22 0.60
C THR A 421 -8.86 14.18 -0.31
N SER A 422 -8.83 12.92 0.13
CA SER A 422 -9.46 11.82 -0.58
C SER A 422 -10.31 11.00 0.39
N LEU A 423 -11.51 10.62 -0.06
CA LEU A 423 -12.40 9.70 0.62
C LEU A 423 -12.23 8.30 0.00
N PHE A 424 -12.25 7.27 0.82
CA PHE A 424 -12.18 5.87 0.40
C PHE A 424 -13.38 5.12 0.95
N PHE A 425 -13.93 4.25 0.12
CA PHE A 425 -14.95 3.30 0.48
C PHE A 425 -14.45 1.91 0.11
N THR A 426 -14.23 1.07 1.11
CA THR A 426 -13.77 -0.30 0.92
C THR A 426 -14.88 -1.26 1.28
N TYR A 427 -15.25 -2.11 0.33
CA TYR A 427 -16.10 -3.26 0.53
C TYR A 427 -15.25 -4.54 0.49
N ILE A 428 -15.45 -5.42 1.45
CA ILE A 428 -14.76 -6.73 1.51
C ILE A 428 -15.82 -7.80 1.71
N TYR A 429 -15.92 -8.73 0.77
CA TYR A 429 -16.61 -10.01 0.96
C TYR A 429 -15.55 -11.07 1.25
N GLU A 430 -15.71 -11.85 2.30
CA GLU A 430 -14.78 -12.94 2.62
C GLU A 430 -15.51 -14.18 3.15
N GLU A 431 -15.03 -15.34 2.70
CA GLU A 431 -15.34 -16.64 3.27
C GLU A 431 -14.18 -17.09 4.15
N LYS A 432 -14.45 -17.38 5.42
CA LYS A 432 -13.44 -17.87 6.38
C LYS A 432 -13.73 -19.30 6.78
N GLY A 433 -12.74 -20.19 6.61
CA GLY A 433 -12.72 -21.51 7.21
C GLY A 433 -11.67 -21.55 8.32
N TYR A 434 -12.06 -21.91 9.54
CA TYR A 434 -11.12 -22.01 10.68
C TYR A 434 -10.36 -23.35 10.72
N PHE A 435 -10.90 -24.35 10.02
CA PHE A 435 -10.35 -25.71 9.96
C PHE A 435 -10.45 -26.20 8.51
N SER A 436 -9.58 -27.12 8.11
CA SER A 436 -9.56 -27.68 6.74
C SER A 436 -10.94 -28.20 6.29
N ASN A 437 -11.69 -28.80 7.22
CA ASN A 437 -13.03 -29.36 7.02
C ASN A 437 -14.12 -28.64 7.85
N GLY A 438 -13.83 -27.47 8.41
CA GLY A 438 -14.79 -26.72 9.21
C GLY A 438 -15.83 -25.98 8.36
N PRO A 439 -16.98 -25.59 8.94
CA PRO A 439 -17.94 -24.76 8.23
C PRO A 439 -17.30 -23.44 7.81
N THR A 440 -17.56 -23.03 6.57
CA THR A 440 -17.19 -21.70 6.06
C THR A 440 -18.16 -20.66 6.61
N ARG A 441 -17.63 -19.48 6.95
CA ARG A 441 -18.41 -18.33 7.44
C ARG A 441 -18.26 -17.15 6.51
N PHE A 442 -19.33 -16.39 6.34
CA PHE A 442 -19.40 -15.26 5.41
C PHE A 442 -19.33 -13.93 6.17
N PHE A 443 -18.48 -13.02 5.70
CA PHE A 443 -18.38 -11.66 6.23
C PHE A 443 -18.51 -10.65 5.12
N ASN A 444 -19.18 -9.54 5.43
CA ASN A 444 -19.15 -8.34 4.60
C ASN A 444 -18.64 -7.19 5.44
N SER A 445 -17.56 -6.56 4.99
CA SER A 445 -16.99 -5.40 5.65
C SER A 445 -17.22 -4.16 4.82
N THR A 446 -17.60 -3.07 5.48
CA THR A 446 -17.64 -1.75 4.87
C THR A 446 -16.78 -0.82 5.70
N ILE A 447 -15.77 -0.22 5.05
CA ILE A 447 -14.79 0.66 5.70
C ILE A 447 -14.82 2.00 4.98
N ILE A 448 -14.80 3.08 5.75
CA ILE A 448 -14.72 4.44 5.23
C ILE A 448 -13.39 5.04 5.69
N GLY A 449 -12.61 5.52 4.74
CA GLY A 449 -11.29 6.10 4.99
C GLY A 449 -11.21 7.55 4.53
N LEU A 450 -10.38 8.34 5.21
CA LEU A 450 -10.01 9.70 4.83
C LEU A 450 -8.49 9.82 4.74
N ASN A 451 -7.99 10.29 3.60
CA ASN A 451 -6.58 10.62 3.43
C ASN A 451 -6.41 12.13 3.36
N LEU A 452 -5.48 12.67 4.15
CA LEU A 452 -5.11 14.08 4.20
C LEU A 452 -3.63 14.25 3.86
N THR A 453 -3.33 15.03 2.84
CA THR A 453 -1.96 15.38 2.45
C THR A 453 -1.67 16.82 2.83
N LEU A 454 -0.65 17.06 3.67
CA LEU A 454 -0.24 18.38 4.15
C LEU A 454 0.94 18.94 3.36
#